data_AF-A0A382LDA0-F1
#
_entry.id   AF-A0A382LDA0-F1
#
_cell.length_a   1.000
_cell.length_b   1.000
_cell.length_c   1.000
_cell.angle_alpha   90.00
_cell.angle_beta   90.00
_cell.angle_gamma   90.00
#
_symmetry.space_group_name_H-M   'P 1'
#
loop_
_entity.id
_entity.type
_entity.pdbx_description
1 polymer ?
#
loop_
_entity_poly.entity_id
_entity_poly.type
_entity_poly.pdbx_seq_one_letter_code
_entity_poly.pdbx_strand_id
1 'polypeptide(L)'
;QAALIANIDCFNGSEEKIIRSRNIIEQIEALINARDFKKISVNLSIQQDQNVEEMIKSNPILQGLKGPHYSQVINVEPGLWYNFELTIRQEEVMEAVDELRKLGGVSITTSDVGMLFFRDSVGFTKLIQNLDNIED
;
A
#
# COMPACT_ATOMS: atom_id res chain seq x y z
N GLN A 1 20.18 -15.25 -3.87
CA GLN A 1 18.73 -14.95 -3.76
C GLN A 1 17.95 -16.25 -3.89
N ALA A 2 16.80 -16.37 -3.23
CA ALA A 2 15.86 -17.46 -3.50
C ALA A 2 15.06 -17.13 -4.77
N ALA A 3 14.68 -18.16 -5.55
CA ALA A 3 13.94 -18.01 -6.79
C ALA A 3 12.78 -19.00 -6.86
N LEU A 4 11.65 -18.57 -7.42
CA LEU A 4 10.55 -19.46 -7.81
C LEU A 4 10.84 -19.98 -9.22
N ILE A 5 10.86 -21.30 -9.39
CA ILE A 5 11.15 -21.97 -10.66
C ILE A 5 9.98 -22.89 -11.01
N ALA A 6 9.60 -22.93 -12.28
CA ALA A 6 8.58 -23.84 -12.80
C ALA A 6 9.08 -24.52 -14.09
N ASN A 7 8.58 -25.72 -14.37
CA ASN A 7 8.79 -26.38 -15.65
C ASN A 7 7.75 -25.88 -16.65
N ILE A 8 8.21 -25.38 -17.80
CA ILE A 8 7.34 -24.79 -18.82
C ILE A 8 6.41 -25.83 -19.47
N ASP A 9 6.88 -27.06 -19.66
CA ASP A 9 6.10 -28.16 -20.25
C ASP A 9 4.85 -28.50 -19.44
N CYS A 10 4.85 -28.14 -18.15
CA CYS A 10 3.70 -28.38 -17.28
C CYS A 10 2.50 -27.50 -17.65
N PHE A 11 2.69 -26.37 -18.34
CA PHE A 11 1.63 -25.42 -18.66
C PHE A 11 0.90 -25.71 -19.98
N ASN A 12 1.45 -26.56 -20.85
CA ASN A 12 0.87 -26.89 -22.15
C ASN A 12 -0.58 -27.37 -22.01
N GLY A 13 -1.51 -26.61 -22.59
CA GLY A 13 -2.94 -26.90 -22.64
C GLY A 13 -3.67 -26.90 -21.28
N SER A 14 -3.07 -26.36 -20.21
CA SER A 14 -3.65 -26.40 -18.86
C SER A 14 -3.82 -25.01 -18.24
N GLU A 15 -4.97 -24.40 -18.53
CA GLU A 15 -5.38 -23.11 -17.96
C GLU A 15 -5.38 -23.11 -16.42
N GLU A 16 -5.78 -24.23 -15.81
CA GLU A 16 -5.80 -24.37 -14.35
C GLU A 16 -4.41 -24.15 -13.72
N LYS A 17 -3.35 -24.69 -14.35
CA LYS A 17 -1.98 -24.53 -13.84
C LYS A 17 -1.49 -23.10 -14.00
N ILE A 18 -1.85 -22.44 -15.10
CA ILE A 18 -1.53 -21.01 -15.31
C ILE A 18 -2.19 -20.16 -14.22
N ILE A 19 -3.47 -20.40 -13.91
CA ILE A 19 -4.19 -19.71 -12.83
C ILE A 19 -3.55 -19.96 -11.46
N ARG A 20 -3.16 -21.21 -11.16
CA ARG A 20 -2.48 -21.53 -9.89
C ARG A 20 -1.13 -20.82 -9.79
N SER A 21 -0.36 -20.80 -10.87
CA SER A 21 0.92 -20.09 -10.92
C SER A 21 0.75 -18.59 -10.75
N ARG A 22 -0.28 -17.99 -11.33
CA ARG A 22 -0.65 -16.59 -11.08
C ARG A 22 -0.81 -16.31 -9.59
N ASN A 23 -1.62 -17.11 -8.90
CA ASN A 23 -1.86 -16.91 -7.47
C ASN A 23 -0.58 -16.98 -6.64
N ILE A 24 0.34 -17.89 -6.97
CA ILE A 24 1.62 -18.02 -6.25
C ILE A 24 2.52 -16.82 -6.54
N ILE A 25 2.65 -16.44 -7.81
CA ILE A 25 3.49 -15.32 -8.25
C ILE A 25 2.99 -14.01 -7.62
N GLU A 26 1.71 -13.70 -7.74
CA GLU A 26 1.13 -12.47 -7.21
C GLU A 26 1.23 -12.40 -5.68
N GLN A 27 1.08 -13.53 -4.97
CA GLN A 27 1.29 -13.56 -3.52
C GLN A 27 2.74 -13.22 -3.13
N ILE A 28 3.72 -13.80 -3.84
CA ILE A 28 5.13 -13.53 -3.59
C ILE A 28 5.46 -12.06 -3.89
N GLU A 29 5.00 -11.54 -5.03
CA GLU A 29 5.20 -10.13 -5.38
C GLU A 29 4.58 -9.20 -4.34
N ALA A 30 3.35 -9.47 -3.92
CA ALA A 30 2.67 -8.65 -2.93
C ALA A 30 3.38 -8.67 -1.57
N LEU A 31 3.95 -9.80 -1.16
CA LEU A 31 4.78 -9.91 0.05
C LEU A 31 6.11 -9.15 -0.08
N ILE A 32 6.71 -9.12 -1.28
CA ILE A 32 7.94 -8.36 -1.52
C ILE A 32 7.61 -6.86 -1.49
N ASN A 33 6.60 -6.43 -2.26
CA ASN A 33 6.15 -5.05 -2.31
C ASN A 33 5.83 -4.51 -0.91
N ALA A 34 5.13 -5.29 -0.09
CA ALA A 34 4.72 -4.87 1.24
C ALA A 34 5.89 -4.50 2.17
N ARG A 35 7.09 -5.05 1.96
CA ARG A 35 8.28 -4.76 2.78
C ARG A 35 8.76 -3.32 2.64
N ASP A 36 8.46 -2.70 1.50
CA ASP A 36 8.89 -1.34 1.20
C ASP A 36 7.90 -0.29 1.71
N PHE A 37 6.81 -0.71 2.35
CA PHE A 37 5.74 0.18 2.80
C PHE A 37 5.30 -0.08 4.25
N LYS A 38 4.80 0.99 4.88
CA LYS A 38 4.12 0.94 6.19
C LYS A 38 2.77 1.62 6.09
N LYS A 39 1.86 1.17 6.94
CA LYS A 39 0.69 1.97 7.30
C LYS A 39 1.07 2.90 8.43
N ILE A 40 0.68 4.16 8.31
CA ILE A 40 0.78 5.15 9.37
C ILE A 40 -0.62 5.68 9.67
N SER A 41 -0.98 5.77 10.95
CA SER A 41 -2.24 6.32 11.42
C SER A 41 -1.98 7.47 12.38
N VAL A 42 -2.73 8.55 12.26
CA VAL A 42 -2.55 9.78 13.06
C VAL A 42 -3.90 10.43 13.35
N ASN A 43 -4.05 10.99 14.55
CA ASN A 43 -5.18 11.84 14.88
C ASN A 43 -4.81 13.31 14.73
N LEU A 44 -5.62 14.07 13.99
CA LEU A 44 -5.49 15.51 13.83
C LEU A 44 -6.76 16.20 14.32
N SER A 45 -6.59 17.31 15.02
CA SER A 45 -7.69 18.24 15.29
C SER A 45 -7.83 19.21 14.12
N ILE A 46 -9.06 19.45 13.71
CA ILE A 46 -9.40 20.34 12.60
C ILE A 46 -10.32 21.43 13.13
N GLN A 47 -10.08 22.67 12.71
CA GLN A 47 -10.94 23.80 13.07
C GLN A 47 -12.29 23.68 12.38
N GLN A 48 -13.35 24.18 13.02
CA GLN A 48 -14.72 24.00 12.54
C GLN A 48 -14.99 24.65 11.17
N ASP A 49 -14.23 25.67 10.81
CA ASP A 49 -14.26 26.39 9.55
C ASP A 49 -13.30 25.84 8.49
N GLN A 50 -12.42 24.91 8.85
CA GLN A 50 -11.42 24.36 7.94
C GLN A 50 -11.96 23.15 7.17
N ASN A 51 -11.77 23.16 5.84
CA ASN A 51 -12.12 22.04 4.98
C ASN A 51 -11.04 20.94 5.04
N VAL A 52 -11.43 19.72 5.43
CA VAL A 52 -10.54 18.57 5.56
C VAL A 52 -9.85 18.22 4.22
N GLU A 53 -10.57 18.30 3.10
CA GLU A 53 -10.00 17.98 1.79
C GLU A 53 -8.94 19.01 1.36
N GLU A 54 -9.17 20.29 1.64
CA GLU A 54 -8.18 21.33 1.35
C GLU A 54 -6.94 21.17 2.24
N MET A 55 -7.14 20.78 3.51
CA MET A 55 -6.04 20.43 4.41
C MET A 55 -5.24 19.23 3.87
N ILE A 56 -5.89 18.16 3.39
CA ILE A 56 -5.19 17.04 2.76
C ILE A 56 -4.44 17.49 1.50
N LYS A 57 -5.08 18.27 0.62
CA LYS A 57 -4.49 18.75 -0.65
C LYS A 57 -3.27 19.66 -0.42
N SER A 58 -3.28 20.45 0.65
CA SER A 58 -2.20 21.38 0.97
C SER A 58 -1.01 20.74 1.71
N ASN A 59 -1.15 19.51 2.20
CA ASN A 59 -0.11 18.82 2.96
C ASN A 59 0.41 17.58 2.21
N PRO A 60 1.60 17.65 1.58
CA PRO A 60 2.15 16.55 0.77
C PRO A 60 2.24 15.22 1.51
N ILE A 61 2.55 15.24 2.82
CA ILE A 61 2.66 14.01 3.61
C ILE A 61 1.34 13.24 3.70
N LEU A 62 0.21 13.95 3.68
CA LEU A 62 -1.12 13.35 3.71
C LEU A 62 -1.53 12.77 2.36
N GLN A 63 -0.74 12.91 1.30
CA GLN A 63 -1.03 12.27 0.03
C GLN A 63 -0.64 10.79 0.00
N GLY A 64 0.36 10.36 0.78
CA GLY A 64 0.82 8.96 0.79
C GLY A 64 0.92 8.35 -0.62
N LEU A 65 0.47 7.09 -0.77
CA LEU A 65 0.42 6.44 -2.09
C LEU A 65 -0.76 6.87 -2.98
N LYS A 66 -1.94 7.12 -2.41
CA LYS A 66 -3.21 7.44 -3.14
C LYS A 66 -4.15 8.41 -2.42
N GLY A 67 -3.66 9.07 -1.38
CA GLY A 67 -4.42 9.87 -0.42
C GLY A 67 -4.67 9.10 0.88
N PRO A 68 -5.13 9.79 1.94
CA PRO A 68 -5.50 9.15 3.18
C PRO A 68 -6.90 8.54 3.05
N HIS A 69 -7.12 7.43 3.77
CA HIS A 69 -8.43 7.20 4.34
C HIS A 69 -8.56 8.07 5.59
N TYR A 70 -9.73 8.69 5.82
CA TYR A 70 -9.99 9.38 7.08
C TYR A 70 -11.39 9.15 7.61
N SER A 71 -11.52 9.21 8.94
CA SER A 71 -12.79 9.06 9.66
C SER A 71 -12.83 10.00 10.86
N GLN A 72 -14.02 10.48 11.21
CA GLN A 72 -14.21 11.32 12.39
C GLN A 72 -14.07 10.49 13.67
N VAL A 73 -13.30 11.00 14.63
CA VAL A 73 -13.10 10.39 15.93
C VAL A 73 -14.14 10.94 16.91
N ILE A 74 -14.86 10.06 17.60
CA ILE A 74 -15.70 10.43 18.74
C ILE A 74 -14.79 10.49 19.97
N ASN A 75 -14.65 11.68 20.55
CA ASN A 75 -13.81 11.91 21.72
C ASN A 75 -14.58 12.66 22.82
N VAL A 76 -13.98 12.72 24.01
CA VAL A 76 -14.48 13.51 25.15
C VAL A 76 -13.88 14.92 25.18
N GLU A 77 -12.84 15.18 24.39
CA GLU A 77 -12.16 16.47 24.34
C GLU A 77 -12.84 17.41 23.35
N PRO A 78 -12.84 18.73 23.60
CA PRO A 78 -13.38 19.69 22.64
C PRO A 78 -12.68 19.62 21.27
N GLY A 79 -13.42 19.90 20.20
CA GLY A 79 -12.90 20.03 18.84
C GLY A 79 -13.35 18.93 17.89
N LEU A 80 -13.10 19.14 16.59
CA LEU A 80 -13.33 18.12 15.58
C LEU A 80 -12.04 17.33 15.39
N TRP A 81 -12.11 16.02 15.62
CA TRP A 81 -10.96 15.14 15.49
C TRP A 81 -11.18 14.14 14.38
N TYR A 82 -10.11 13.88 13.63
CA TYR A 82 -10.11 12.92 12.54
C TYR A 82 -8.90 12.02 12.63
N ASN A 83 -9.12 10.73 12.39
CA ASN A 83 -8.05 9.78 12.18
C ASN A 83 -7.75 9.70 10.68
N PHE A 84 -6.48 9.78 10.32
CA PHE A 84 -5.98 9.60 8.96
C PHE A 84 -5.13 8.33 8.93
N GLU A 85 -5.40 7.44 7.97
CA GLU A 85 -4.57 6.28 7.66
C GLU A 85 -3.96 6.42 6.27
N LEU A 86 -2.64 6.29 6.19
CA LEU A 86 -1.84 6.43 4.98
C LEU A 86 -0.96 5.21 4.79
N THR A 87 -0.68 4.86 3.53
CA THR A 87 0.41 3.95 3.19
C THR A 87 1.57 4.77 2.63
N ILE A 88 2.75 4.65 3.25
CA ILE A 88 3.97 5.42 2.92
C ILE A 88 5.16 4.48 2.75
N ARG A 89 6.24 4.94 2.12
CA ARG A 89 7.45 4.10 2.00
C ARG A 89 8.10 3.91 3.37
N GLN A 90 8.64 2.72 3.59
CA GLN A 90 9.33 2.34 4.83
C GLN A 90 10.47 3.30 5.18
N GLU A 91 11.19 3.80 4.18
CA GLU A 91 12.30 4.74 4.35
C GLU A 91 11.85 6.16 4.73
N GLU A 92 10.60 6.53 4.43
CA GLU A 92 10.03 7.87 4.68
C GLU A 92 9.33 7.95 6.06
N VAL A 93 9.25 6.84 6.82
CA VAL A 93 8.45 6.76 8.05
C VAL A 93 8.84 7.83 9.08
N MET A 94 10.14 8.05 9.30
CA MET A 94 10.58 9.02 10.31
C MET A 94 10.31 10.46 9.88
N GLU A 95 10.51 10.77 8.60
CA GLU A 95 10.15 12.08 8.02
C GLU A 95 8.64 12.32 8.13
N ALA A 96 7.84 11.31 7.79
CA ALA A 96 6.39 11.36 7.92
C ALA A 96 5.93 11.68 9.34
N VAL A 97 6.52 11.01 10.34
CA VAL A 97 6.21 11.25 11.75
C VAL A 97 6.51 12.69 12.15
N ASP A 98 7.63 13.26 11.70
CA ASP A 98 8.01 14.63 12.03
C ASP A 98 7.10 15.67 11.36
N GLU A 99 6.74 15.47 10.09
CA GLU A 99 5.78 16.34 9.40
C GLU A 99 4.39 16.26 10.04
N LEU A 100 3.92 15.06 10.39
CA LEU A 100 2.65 14.88 11.07
C LEU A 100 2.62 15.57 12.44
N ARG A 101 3.73 15.56 13.19
CA ARG A 101 3.84 16.32 14.45
C ARG A 101 3.73 17.83 14.23
N LYS A 102 4.35 18.36 13.18
CA LYS A 102 4.25 19.80 12.83
C LYS A 102 2.80 20.20 12.50
N LEU A 103 2.02 19.26 11.94
CA LEU A 103 0.58 19.42 11.69
C LEU A 103 -0.29 19.28 12.95
N GLY A 104 0.30 19.06 14.13
CA GLY A 104 -0.45 18.83 15.37
C GLY A 104 -0.92 17.39 15.56
N GLY A 105 -0.32 16.45 14.84
CA GLY A 105 -0.61 15.03 14.92
C GLY A 105 -0.31 14.44 16.30
N VAL A 106 -1.31 13.73 16.85
CA VAL A 106 -1.19 12.97 18.10
C VAL A 106 -1.52 11.50 17.85
N SER A 107 -1.09 10.65 18.77
CA SER A 107 -1.32 9.19 18.69
C SER A 107 -0.87 8.59 17.36
N ILE A 108 0.28 9.05 16.85
CA ILE A 108 0.86 8.54 15.60
C ILE A 108 1.29 7.09 15.82
N THR A 109 0.76 6.18 15.01
CA THR A 109 1.07 4.75 15.06
C THR A 109 1.48 4.24 13.69
N THR A 110 2.30 3.18 13.68
CA THR A 110 2.71 2.51 12.44
C THR A 110 2.44 1.02 12.53
N SER A 111 2.05 0.40 11.42
CA SER A 111 1.90 -1.05 11.31
C SER A 111 2.47 -1.58 9.99
N ASP A 112 2.82 -2.86 9.99
CA ASP A 112 3.27 -3.58 8.80
C ASP A 112 2.14 -3.70 7.77
N VAL A 113 2.49 -3.55 6.49
CA VAL A 113 1.63 -4.01 5.40
C VAL A 113 1.83 -5.51 5.24
N GLY A 114 0.75 -6.29 5.30
CA GLY A 114 0.84 -7.75 5.15
C GLY A 114 1.17 -8.16 3.70
N MET A 115 0.44 -7.60 2.75
CA MET A 115 0.59 -7.83 1.31
C MET A 115 0.16 -6.57 0.54
N LEU A 116 0.90 -6.20 -0.50
CA LEU A 116 0.59 -5.04 -1.34
C LEU A 116 0.52 -5.44 -2.82
N PHE A 117 -0.70 -5.58 -3.33
CA PHE A 117 -0.96 -5.85 -4.74
C PHE A 117 -0.98 -4.54 -5.54
N PHE A 118 -0.18 -4.47 -6.58
CA PHE A 118 -0.30 -3.42 -7.60
C PHE A 118 -1.29 -3.84 -8.69
N ARG A 119 -1.61 -2.92 -9.60
CA ARG A 119 -2.54 -3.18 -10.71
C ARG A 119 -2.11 -4.40 -11.54
N ASP A 120 -0.81 -4.48 -11.83
CA ASP A 120 -0.24 -5.47 -12.75
C ASP A 120 0.84 -6.29 -12.03
N SER A 121 0.88 -7.59 -12.33
CA SER A 121 1.90 -8.52 -11.83
C SER A 121 3.03 -8.66 -12.84
N VAL A 122 4.21 -8.16 -12.50
CA VAL A 122 5.36 -8.17 -13.41
C VAL A 122 5.80 -9.61 -13.70
N GLY A 123 5.84 -10.46 -12.67
CA GLY A 123 6.22 -11.85 -12.74
C GLY A 123 5.22 -12.68 -13.56
N PHE A 124 3.92 -12.44 -13.39
CA PHE A 124 2.92 -13.17 -14.16
C PHE A 124 2.90 -12.71 -15.62
N THR A 125 3.00 -11.41 -15.89
CA THR A 125 3.16 -10.90 -17.27
C THR A 125 4.37 -11.53 -17.96
N LYS A 126 5.51 -11.65 -17.26
CA LYS A 126 6.69 -12.34 -17.78
C LYS A 126 6.45 -13.82 -18.02
N LEU A 127 5.71 -14.52 -17.16
CA LEU A 127 5.38 -15.93 -17.39
C LEU A 127 4.60 -16.11 -18.70
N ILE A 128 3.54 -15.32 -18.90
CA ILE A 128 2.71 -15.39 -20.12
C ILE A 128 3.54 -15.10 -21.37
N GLN A 129 4.35 -14.03 -21.35
CA GLN A 129 5.26 -13.71 -22.46
C GLN A 129 6.21 -14.86 -22.81
N ASN A 130 6.72 -15.59 -21.82
CA ASN A 130 7.60 -16.73 -22.07
C ASN A 130 6.86 -17.97 -22.59
N LEU A 131 5.57 -18.14 -22.25
CA LEU A 131 4.74 -19.21 -22.78
C LEU A 131 4.39 -18.96 -24.25
N ASP A 132 4.01 -17.73 -24.59
CA ASP A 132 3.67 -17.36 -25.97
C ASP A 132 4.86 -17.52 -26.91
N ASN A 133 6.07 -17.15 -26.48
CA ASN A 133 7.31 -17.28 -27.26
C ASN A 133 7.76 -18.73 -27.54
N ILE A 134 7.14 -19.75 -26.92
CA ILE A 134 7.45 -21.18 -27.15
C ILE A 134 6.52 -21.79 -28.20
N GLU A 135 5.38 -21.15 -28.48
CA GLU A 135 4.45 -21.57 -29.51
C GLU A 135 4.84 -21.07 -30.93
N ASP A 136 5.79 -20.13 -31.03
CA ASP A 136 6.42 -19.62 -32.27
C ASP A 136 7.72 -20.37 -32.66
#